data_AF-A0A531MG38-F1
#
_entry.id   AF-A0A531MG38-F1
#
_cell.length_a   1.000
_cell.length_b   1.000
_cell.length_c   1.000
_cell.angle_alpha   90.00
_cell.angle_beta   90.00
_cell.angle_gamma   90.00
#
_symmetry.space_group_name_H-M   'P 1'
#
loop_
_entity.id
_entity.type
_entity.pdbx_description
1 polymer ?
#
loop_
_entity_poly.entity_id
_entity_poly.type
_entity_poly.pdbx_seq_one_letter_code
_entity_poly.pdbx_strand_id
1 'polypeptide(L)'
;MKLFDCPHCGHRLYFENAQCLNCRSLVLYDPEGARFVLSGVDGAIQCTNADECACNWMAEPGQVFCRACGLNQLIPDLSVDGNRRRWIRVEAAKKRAIYSLLAFGLPVAPKQSPTDEIGLAFDFLADPIGGGPGGERILTGHDNGLITLNVAEADSAERERRRIEMGENYRTLLGHFRHELGHYYW
;
A
#
# COMPACT_ATOMS: atom_id res chain seq x y z
N MET A 1 11.94 2.07 -13.43
CA MET A 1 11.91 1.15 -12.27
C MET A 1 13.26 1.23 -11.59
N LYS A 2 13.36 1.74 -10.35
CA LYS A 2 14.63 1.76 -9.61
C LYS A 2 14.94 0.32 -9.19
N LEU A 3 16.18 -0.10 -9.42
CA LEU A 3 16.70 -1.36 -8.91
C LEU A 3 17.45 -1.07 -7.63
N PHE A 4 17.38 -2.00 -6.69
CA PHE A 4 18.08 -1.91 -5.42
C PHE A 4 19.10 -3.03 -5.31
N ASP A 5 19.99 -2.94 -4.34
CA ASP A 5 21.01 -3.95 -4.09
C ASP A 5 20.90 -4.45 -2.65
N CYS A 6 21.22 -5.73 -2.44
CA CYS A 6 21.25 -6.34 -1.13
C CYS A 6 22.40 -5.72 -0.31
N PRO A 7 22.13 -5.18 0.89
CA PRO A 7 23.17 -4.55 1.72
C PRO A 7 24.22 -5.54 2.25
N HIS A 8 23.99 -6.85 2.15
CA HIS A 8 24.95 -7.88 2.58
C HIS A 8 25.82 -8.43 1.45
N CYS A 9 25.26 -8.70 0.27
CA CYS A 9 26.00 -9.36 -0.82
C CYS A 9 26.00 -8.61 -2.17
N GLY A 10 25.36 -7.44 -2.26
CA GLY A 10 25.26 -6.66 -3.50
C GLY A 10 24.37 -7.26 -4.60
N HIS A 11 23.70 -8.39 -4.36
CA HIS A 11 22.77 -8.96 -5.34
C HIS A 11 21.54 -8.05 -5.53
N ARG A 12 21.07 -7.95 -6.77
CA ARG A 12 19.93 -7.13 -7.13
C ARG A 12 18.66 -7.52 -6.39
N LEU A 13 17.95 -6.52 -5.87
CA LEU A 13 16.67 -6.63 -5.22
C LEU A 13 15.60 -5.83 -5.99
N TYR A 14 14.41 -6.41 -6.04
CA TYR A 14 13.19 -5.75 -6.44
C TYR A 14 12.49 -5.15 -5.22
N PHE A 15 11.65 -4.13 -5.46
CA PHE A 15 11.04 -3.34 -4.41
C PHE A 15 10.19 -4.15 -3.42
N GLU A 16 9.62 -5.26 -3.85
CA GLU A 16 8.79 -6.15 -3.03
C GLU A 16 9.57 -7.25 -2.31
N ASN A 17 10.90 -7.34 -2.48
CA ASN A 17 11.67 -8.38 -1.79
C ASN A 17 11.76 -8.10 -0.28
N ALA A 18 11.44 -9.10 0.53
CA ALA A 18 11.70 -9.12 1.98
C ALA A 18 12.92 -9.99 2.34
N GLN A 19 13.46 -10.71 1.35
CA GLN A 19 14.62 -11.58 1.50
C GLN A 19 15.46 -11.55 0.22
N CYS A 20 16.78 -11.54 0.37
CA CYS A 20 17.69 -11.69 -0.76
C CYS A 20 17.63 -13.11 -1.32
N LEU A 21 17.38 -13.24 -2.63
CA LEU A 21 17.31 -14.54 -3.29
C LEU A 21 18.67 -15.24 -3.44
N ASN A 22 19.78 -14.51 -3.27
CA ASN A 22 21.14 -15.05 -3.34
C ASN A 22 21.67 -15.46 -1.96
N CYS A 23 21.82 -14.52 -1.02
CA CYS A 23 22.43 -14.79 0.29
C CYS A 23 21.42 -15.06 1.42
N ARG A 24 20.11 -15.06 1.11
CA ARG A 24 19.01 -15.35 2.06
C ARG A 24 18.84 -14.38 3.23
N SER A 25 19.64 -13.30 3.28
CA SER A 25 19.48 -12.24 4.29
C SER A 25 18.08 -11.62 4.21
N LEU A 26 17.43 -11.46 5.37
CA LEU A 26 16.20 -10.70 5.49
C LEU A 26 16.49 -9.22 5.37
N VAL A 27 15.68 -8.52 4.57
CA VAL A 27 15.89 -7.11 4.23
C VAL A 27 14.61 -6.33 4.40
N LEU A 28 14.76 -5.07 4.83
CA LEU A 28 13.67 -4.13 5.00
C LEU A 28 13.94 -2.90 4.14
N TYR A 29 12.92 -2.39 3.48
CA TYR A 29 12.99 -1.12 2.77
C TYR A 29 12.95 0.03 3.79
N ASP A 30 13.99 0.87 3.75
CA ASP A 30 14.12 2.11 4.48
C ASP A 30 13.64 3.27 3.59
N PRO A 31 12.48 3.89 3.90
CA PRO A 31 11.96 4.99 3.11
C PRO A 31 12.80 6.27 3.21
N GLU A 32 13.51 6.50 4.31
CA GLU A 32 14.33 7.72 4.52
C GLU A 32 15.60 7.66 3.66
N GLY A 33 16.33 6.54 3.74
CA GLY A 33 17.53 6.31 2.92
C GLY A 33 17.25 5.86 1.49
N ALA A 34 15.98 5.64 1.13
CA ALA A 34 15.53 5.10 -0.15
C ALA A 34 16.32 3.86 -0.63
N ARG A 35 16.56 2.91 0.29
CA ARG A 35 17.41 1.73 0.13
C ARG A 35 16.89 0.53 0.95
N PHE A 36 17.50 -0.64 0.75
CA PHE A 36 17.30 -1.77 1.66
C PHE A 36 18.34 -1.79 2.78
N VAL A 37 17.90 -2.17 3.96
CA VAL A 37 18.73 -2.43 5.15
C VAL A 37 18.53 -3.88 5.63
N LEU A 38 19.43 -4.38 6.47
CA LEU A 38 19.28 -5.72 7.06
C LEU A 38 18.29 -5.69 8.21
N SER A 39 17.37 -6.64 8.23
CA SER A 39 16.41 -6.77 9.33
C SER A 39 17.14 -7.09 10.64
N GLY A 40 16.83 -6.35 11.71
CA GLY A 40 17.43 -6.54 13.04
C GLY A 40 18.82 -5.91 13.22
N VAL A 41 19.32 -5.16 12.23
CA VAL A 41 20.60 -4.43 12.30
C VAL A 41 20.34 -2.93 12.45
N ASP A 42 21.13 -2.25 13.28
CA ASP A 42 21.06 -0.79 13.51
C ASP A 42 19.65 -0.27 13.86
N GLY A 43 18.87 -1.08 14.59
CA GLY A 43 17.51 -0.72 14.99
C GLY A 43 16.45 -0.84 13.87
N ALA A 44 16.80 -1.44 12.71
CA ALA A 44 15.85 -1.73 11.65
C ALA A 44 14.87 -2.84 12.08
N ILE A 45 13.69 -2.43 12.54
CA ILE A 45 12.62 -3.33 12.99
C ILE A 45 11.59 -3.48 11.87
N GLN A 46 11.09 -4.69 11.68
CA GLN A 46 10.06 -4.99 10.69
C GLN A 46 8.71 -4.39 11.08
N CYS A 47 7.99 -3.84 10.10
CA CYS A 47 6.61 -3.40 10.30
C CYS A 47 5.71 -4.57 10.75
N THR A 48 4.82 -4.33 11.71
CA THR A 48 3.86 -5.33 12.23
C THR A 48 3.01 -5.97 11.12
N ASN A 49 2.66 -5.21 10.08
CA ASN A 49 1.90 -5.73 8.94
C ASN A 49 2.72 -6.59 7.97
N ALA A 50 3.94 -6.99 8.32
CA ALA A 50 4.71 -7.89 7.49
C ALA A 50 4.06 -9.27 7.34
N ASP A 51 3.54 -9.83 8.43
CA ASP A 51 2.86 -11.14 8.41
C ASP A 51 1.43 -11.05 7.83
N GLU A 52 0.84 -9.85 7.93
CA GLU A 52 -0.56 -9.62 7.57
C GLU A 52 -0.74 -9.18 6.11
N CYS A 53 0.12 -8.27 5.61
CA CYS A 53 0.04 -7.73 4.25
C CYS A 53 1.33 -7.89 3.42
N ALA A 54 2.22 -8.81 3.81
CA ALA A 54 3.52 -9.00 3.17
C ALA A 54 4.35 -7.70 3.11
N CYS A 55 4.24 -6.85 4.14
CA CYS A 55 5.03 -5.63 4.23
C CYS A 55 6.52 -5.94 4.39
N ASN A 56 7.34 -5.31 3.53
CA ASN A 56 8.79 -5.40 3.61
C ASN A 56 9.45 -4.07 4.01
N TRP A 57 8.73 -3.10 4.55
CA TRP A 57 9.29 -1.82 5.00
C TRP A 57 9.64 -1.88 6.49
N MET A 58 10.67 -1.14 6.90
CA MET A 58 10.98 -0.97 8.32
C MET A 58 9.94 -0.08 9.02
N ALA A 59 9.67 -0.36 10.29
CA ALA A 59 8.85 0.48 11.14
C ALA A 59 9.52 1.85 11.37
N GLU A 60 8.72 2.90 11.56
CA GLU A 60 9.25 4.21 11.94
C GLU A 60 9.81 4.16 13.39
N PRO A 61 10.82 4.98 13.73
CA PRO A 61 11.36 5.04 15.09
C PRO A 61 10.27 5.25 16.14
N GLY A 62 10.21 4.35 17.14
CA GLY A 62 9.21 4.40 18.21
C GLY A 62 7.79 3.96 17.81
N GLN A 63 7.60 3.47 16.59
CA GLN A 63 6.32 3.00 16.07
C GLN A 63 6.36 1.49 15.76
N VAL A 64 5.18 0.88 15.67
CA VAL A 64 5.03 -0.54 15.30
C VAL A 64 4.75 -0.73 13.80
N PHE A 65 4.45 0.35 13.08
CA PHE A 65 4.14 0.36 11.65
C PHE A 65 5.17 1.20 10.87
N CYS A 66 5.37 0.86 9.60
CA CYS A 66 6.14 1.69 8.66
C CYS A 66 5.34 2.92 8.21
N ARG A 67 6.04 3.90 7.62
CA ARG A 67 5.44 5.12 7.07
C ARG A 67 4.18 4.87 6.23
N ALA A 68 4.19 3.86 5.36
CA ALA A 68 3.06 3.57 4.48
C ALA A 68 1.92 2.83 5.19
N CYS A 69 2.20 1.83 6.04
CA CYS A 69 1.16 1.10 6.76
C CYS A 69 0.51 1.95 7.86
N GLY A 70 1.23 2.90 8.45
CA GLY A 70 0.69 3.85 9.42
C GLY A 70 -0.32 4.85 8.85
N LEU A 71 -0.49 4.93 7.52
CA LEU A 71 -1.52 5.75 6.89
C LEU A 71 -2.87 5.03 6.78
N ASN A 72 -2.94 3.74 7.11
CA ASN A 72 -4.21 3.01 7.05
C ASN A 72 -5.06 3.37 8.26
N GLN A 73 -6.23 3.94 8.02
CA GLN A 73 -7.25 4.11 9.05
C GLN A 73 -8.10 2.85 9.15
N LEU A 74 -8.50 2.29 8.01
CA LEU A 74 -9.26 1.04 7.95
C LEU A 74 -8.64 0.04 6.96
N ILE A 75 -8.58 -1.21 7.39
CA ILE A 75 -8.20 -2.37 6.57
C ILE A 75 -9.42 -3.29 6.40
N PRO A 76 -9.47 -4.12 5.35
CA PRO A 76 -10.61 -5.01 5.17
C PRO A 76 -10.67 -6.05 6.29
N ASP A 77 -11.88 -6.53 6.59
CA ASP A 77 -12.07 -7.64 7.52
C ASP A 77 -11.32 -8.89 7.03
N LEU A 78 -10.29 -9.28 7.77
CA LEU A 78 -9.40 -10.40 7.43
C LEU A 78 -9.98 -11.77 7.81
N SER A 79 -11.12 -11.80 8.51
CA SER A 79 -11.87 -13.05 8.75
C SER A 79 -12.59 -13.54 7.49
N VAL A 80 -12.83 -12.63 6.53
CA VAL A 80 -13.44 -12.95 5.24
C VAL A 80 -12.40 -13.50 4.27
N ASP A 81 -12.69 -14.67 3.69
CA ASP A 81 -11.77 -15.33 2.77
C ASP A 81 -11.42 -14.43 1.56
N GLY A 82 -10.15 -14.50 1.15
CA GLY A 82 -9.62 -13.70 0.04
C GLY A 82 -9.30 -12.23 0.36
N ASN A 83 -9.85 -11.62 1.43
CA ASN A 83 -9.58 -10.22 1.76
C ASN A 83 -8.10 -9.96 2.07
N ARG A 84 -7.43 -10.87 2.78
CA ARG A 84 -5.98 -10.79 3.02
C ARG A 84 -5.19 -10.71 1.70
N ARG A 85 -5.52 -11.57 0.73
CA ARG A 85 -4.85 -11.59 -0.59
C ARG A 85 -5.10 -10.30 -1.38
N ARG A 86 -6.32 -9.76 -1.32
CA ARG A 86 -6.66 -8.47 -1.95
C ARG A 86 -5.89 -7.33 -1.30
N TRP A 87 -5.85 -7.29 0.02
CA TRP A 87 -5.13 -6.27 0.78
C TRP A 87 -3.63 -6.27 0.48
N ILE A 88 -2.98 -7.44 0.40
CA ILE A 88 -1.56 -7.54 -0.01
C ILE A 88 -1.30 -6.81 -1.35
N ARG A 89 -2.19 -6.98 -2.33
CA ARG A 89 -2.07 -6.35 -3.65
C ARG A 89 -2.29 -4.83 -3.58
N VAL A 90 -3.30 -4.40 -2.82
CA VAL A 90 -3.58 -2.97 -2.60
C VAL A 90 -2.40 -2.30 -1.90
N GLU A 91 -1.88 -2.89 -0.84
CA GLU A 91 -0.71 -2.38 -0.10
C GLU A 91 0.54 -2.28 -0.97
N ALA A 92 0.79 -3.27 -1.82
CA ALA A 92 1.92 -3.22 -2.75
C ALA A 92 1.79 -2.04 -3.73
N ALA A 93 0.60 -1.80 -4.27
CA ALA A 93 0.33 -0.66 -5.13
C ALA A 93 0.44 0.68 -4.38
N LYS A 94 -0.14 0.77 -3.17
CA LYS A 94 -0.05 1.94 -2.31
C LYS A 94 1.40 2.29 -1.99
N LYS A 95 2.22 1.32 -1.59
CA LYS A 95 3.64 1.53 -1.27
C LYS A 95 4.43 2.06 -2.46
N ARG A 96 4.12 1.63 -3.69
CA ARG A 96 4.71 2.22 -4.91
C ARG A 96 4.28 3.67 -5.14
N ALA A 97 3.03 4.02 -4.81
CA ALA A 97 2.57 5.39 -4.86
C ALA A 97 3.28 6.25 -3.79
N ILE A 98 3.31 5.80 -2.53
CA ILE A 98 4.02 6.47 -1.44
C ILE A 98 5.52 6.63 -1.75
N TYR A 99 6.17 5.60 -2.27
CA TYR A 99 7.54 5.68 -2.76
C TYR A 99 7.74 6.82 -3.78
N SER A 100 6.79 7.00 -4.69
CA SER A 100 6.84 8.08 -5.68
C SER A 100 6.70 9.45 -5.01
N LEU A 101 5.79 9.60 -4.04
CA LEU A 101 5.63 10.84 -3.28
C LEU A 101 6.90 11.22 -2.52
N LEU A 102 7.50 10.26 -1.81
CA LEU A 102 8.76 10.44 -1.09
C LEU A 102 9.90 10.83 -2.03
N ALA A 103 10.00 10.16 -3.19
CA ALA A 103 11.01 10.49 -4.20
C ALA A 103 10.82 11.89 -4.81
N PHE A 104 9.59 12.43 -4.80
CA PHE A 104 9.30 13.80 -5.21
C PHE A 104 9.39 14.83 -4.07
N GLY A 105 9.75 14.40 -2.85
CA GLY A 105 9.83 15.28 -1.68
C GLY A 105 8.46 15.79 -1.21
N LEU A 106 7.37 15.12 -1.57
CA LEU A 106 6.02 15.49 -1.13
C LEU A 106 5.77 15.02 0.31
N PRO A 107 5.02 15.79 1.12
CA PRO A 107 4.79 15.45 2.52
C PRO A 107 3.92 14.20 2.65
N VAL A 108 4.44 13.16 3.29
CA VAL A 108 3.72 11.93 3.62
C VAL A 108 3.65 11.79 5.14
N ALA A 109 2.52 12.21 5.70
CA ALA A 109 2.23 12.14 7.13
C ALA A 109 0.79 11.66 7.35
N PRO A 110 0.52 10.91 8.43
CA PRO A 110 -0.84 10.49 8.75
C PRO A 110 -1.71 11.69 9.13
N LYS A 111 -2.98 11.68 8.71
CA LYS A 111 -3.99 12.60 9.26
C LYS A 111 -4.13 12.41 10.77
N GLN A 112 -4.29 13.50 11.51
CA GLN A 112 -4.53 13.46 12.96
C GLN A 112 -6.03 13.49 13.29
N SER A 113 -6.81 14.19 12.45
CA SER A 113 -8.27 14.31 12.51
C SER A 113 -8.89 14.20 11.10
N PRO A 114 -10.13 13.72 10.96
CA PRO A 114 -10.87 13.74 9.69
C PRO A 114 -11.01 15.14 9.09
N THR A 115 -11.03 16.18 9.91
CA THR A 115 -11.20 17.58 9.49
C THR A 115 -9.90 18.27 9.07
N ASP A 116 -8.75 17.62 9.24
CA ASP A 116 -7.48 18.23 8.86
C ASP A 116 -7.43 18.42 7.34
N GLU A 117 -6.92 19.54 6.84
CA GLU A 117 -6.69 19.71 5.40
C GLU A 117 -5.39 19.02 4.94
N ILE A 118 -4.51 18.73 5.91
CA ILE A 118 -3.17 18.17 5.68
C ILE A 118 -3.11 16.74 6.23
N GLY A 119 -2.37 15.89 5.54
CA GLY A 119 -2.15 14.50 5.91
C GLY A 119 -2.92 13.53 5.03
N LEU A 120 -2.40 12.31 4.97
CA LEU A 120 -2.95 11.21 4.21
C LEU A 120 -3.56 10.16 5.13
N ALA A 121 -4.69 9.61 4.70
CA ALA A 121 -5.32 8.45 5.30
C ALA A 121 -5.82 7.52 4.20
N PHE A 122 -5.90 6.22 4.49
CA PHE A 122 -6.41 5.21 3.57
C PHE A 122 -7.43 4.31 4.24
N ASP A 123 -8.58 4.16 3.58
CA ASP A 123 -9.62 3.23 3.95
C ASP A 123 -9.74 2.13 2.89
N PHE A 124 -9.38 0.91 3.27
CA PHE A 124 -9.52 -0.26 2.43
C PHE A 124 -10.73 -1.08 2.86
N LEU A 125 -11.79 -0.99 2.08
CA LEU A 125 -13.08 -1.56 2.40
C LEU A 125 -13.40 -2.72 1.47
N ALA A 126 -14.18 -3.68 1.94
CA ALA A 126 -14.79 -4.71 1.10
C ALA A 126 -16.30 -4.45 1.02
N ASP A 127 -16.92 -4.81 -0.11
CA ASP A 127 -18.38 -4.75 -0.21
C ASP A 127 -19.03 -5.69 0.85
N PRO A 128 -20.15 -5.29 1.47
CA PRO A 128 -20.84 -6.10 2.46
C PRO A 128 -21.26 -7.47 1.91
N ILE A 129 -21.13 -8.51 2.73
CA ILE A 129 -21.57 -9.87 2.38
C ILE A 129 -23.09 -9.88 2.19
N GLY A 130 -23.55 -10.35 1.03
CA GLY A 130 -24.98 -10.43 0.71
C GLY A 130 -25.53 -9.27 -0.13
N GLY A 131 -24.68 -8.29 -0.48
CA GLY A 131 -24.99 -7.31 -1.51
C GLY A 131 -25.03 -7.98 -2.89
N GLY A 132 -26.17 -8.54 -3.28
CA GLY A 132 -26.41 -9.00 -4.65
C GLY A 132 -26.29 -7.85 -5.67
N PRO A 133 -26.66 -8.08 -6.95
CA PRO A 133 -26.77 -7.00 -7.92
C PRO A 133 -27.74 -5.91 -7.39
N GLY A 134 -27.21 -4.74 -6.99
CA GLY A 134 -27.97 -3.64 -6.37
C GLY A 134 -27.75 -3.44 -4.86
N GLY A 135 -26.90 -4.23 -4.21
CA GLY A 135 -26.48 -3.97 -2.82
C GLY A 135 -25.59 -2.73 -2.68
N GLU A 136 -25.46 -2.23 -1.45
CA GLU A 136 -24.60 -1.09 -1.11
C GLU A 136 -23.15 -1.40 -1.52
N ARG A 137 -22.60 -0.59 -2.43
CA ARG A 137 -21.23 -0.74 -2.92
C ARG A 137 -20.37 0.37 -2.35
N ILE A 138 -19.18 0.02 -1.91
CA ILE A 138 -18.20 1.02 -1.54
C ILE A 138 -17.77 1.78 -2.79
N LEU A 139 -17.95 3.11 -2.74
CA LEU A 139 -17.41 4.03 -3.73
C LEU A 139 -15.94 4.30 -3.41
N THR A 140 -15.08 4.08 -4.39
CA THR A 140 -13.66 4.43 -4.34
C THR A 140 -13.49 5.89 -4.74
N GLY A 141 -12.60 6.62 -4.07
CA GLY A 141 -12.32 8.02 -4.37
C GLY A 141 -11.41 8.68 -3.31
N HIS A 142 -11.41 10.01 -3.29
CA HIS A 142 -10.72 10.81 -2.29
C HIS A 142 -11.64 11.85 -1.67
N ASP A 143 -11.32 12.25 -0.44
CA ASP A 143 -11.89 13.41 0.25
C ASP A 143 -10.82 14.01 1.18
N ASN A 144 -10.30 15.20 0.86
CA ASN A 144 -9.34 15.93 1.68
C ASN A 144 -8.16 15.08 2.22
N GLY A 145 -7.57 14.23 1.37
CA GLY A 145 -6.43 13.37 1.73
C GLY A 145 -6.80 12.03 2.35
N LEU A 146 -8.08 11.75 2.62
CA LEU A 146 -8.58 10.39 2.82
C LEU A 146 -8.80 9.74 1.45
N ILE A 147 -8.13 8.62 1.21
CA ILE A 147 -8.27 7.82 -0.01
C ILE A 147 -9.01 6.53 0.35
N THR A 148 -10.23 6.39 -0.14
CA THR A 148 -11.05 5.19 0.10
C THR A 148 -10.98 4.29 -1.12
N LEU A 149 -10.66 3.01 -0.95
CA LEU A 149 -10.59 2.04 -2.05
C LEU A 149 -11.25 0.71 -1.69
N ASN A 150 -12.10 0.25 -2.60
CA ASN A 150 -12.70 -1.07 -2.51
C ASN A 150 -11.68 -2.16 -2.89
N VAL A 151 -11.35 -3.06 -1.97
CA VAL A 151 -10.34 -4.10 -2.16
C VAL A 151 -10.72 -5.11 -3.24
N ALA A 152 -11.98 -5.17 -3.66
CA ALA A 152 -12.41 -5.95 -4.83
C ALA A 152 -11.71 -5.50 -6.11
N GLU A 153 -11.26 -4.23 -6.21
CA GLU A 153 -10.44 -3.74 -7.34
C GLU A 153 -9.11 -4.48 -7.50
N ALA A 154 -8.64 -5.15 -6.45
CA ALA A 154 -7.44 -5.97 -6.52
C ALA A 154 -7.62 -7.29 -7.26
N ASP A 155 -8.86 -7.73 -7.51
CA ASP A 155 -9.15 -8.94 -8.26
C ASP A 155 -9.11 -8.67 -9.78
N SER A 156 -8.27 -9.41 -10.50
CA SER A 156 -8.15 -9.30 -11.95
C SER A 156 -9.41 -9.71 -12.70
N ALA A 157 -10.18 -10.68 -12.17
CA ALA A 157 -11.42 -11.12 -12.80
C ALA A 157 -12.51 -10.04 -12.65
N GLU A 158 -12.61 -9.42 -11.48
CA GLU A 158 -13.53 -8.30 -11.26
C GLU A 158 -13.12 -7.04 -12.02
N ARG A 159 -11.80 -6.76 -12.13
CA ARG A 159 -11.32 -5.66 -12.99
C ARG A 159 -11.72 -5.87 -14.45
N GLU A 160 -11.57 -7.07 -15.00
CA GLU A 160 -11.95 -7.35 -16.38
C GLU A 160 -13.48 -7.32 -16.55
N ARG A 161 -14.23 -7.86 -15.59
CA ARG A 161 -15.71 -7.79 -15.60
C ARG A 161 -16.19 -6.33 -15.61
N ARG A 162 -15.68 -5.48 -14.71
CA ARG A 162 -16.04 -4.06 -14.64
C ARG A 162 -15.58 -3.28 -15.88
N ARG A 163 -14.42 -3.61 -16.45
CA ARG A 163 -13.95 -3.06 -17.73
C ARG A 163 -14.97 -3.31 -18.85
N ILE A 164 -15.50 -4.52 -18.94
CA ILE A 164 -16.51 -4.90 -19.93
C ILE A 164 -17.86 -4.19 -19.65
N GLU A 165 -18.30 -4.14 -18.38
CA GLU A 165 -19.58 -3.54 -17.98
C GLU A 165 -19.62 -2.02 -18.16
N MET A 166 -18.53 -1.30 -17.88
CA MET A 166 -18.47 0.16 -17.94
C MET A 166 -17.88 0.73 -19.22
N GLY A 167 -17.30 -0.10 -20.10
CA GLY A 167 -16.77 0.33 -21.39
C GLY A 167 -15.52 1.24 -21.32
N GLU A 168 -14.90 1.38 -20.15
CA GLU A 168 -13.71 2.20 -19.93
C GLU A 168 -12.45 1.34 -19.71
N ASN A 169 -11.27 1.88 -20.08
CA ASN A 169 -10.00 1.26 -19.72
C ASN A 169 -9.76 1.39 -18.20
N TYR A 170 -10.11 0.35 -17.44
CA TYR A 170 -9.96 0.36 -15.99
C TYR A 170 -8.49 0.51 -15.57
N ARG A 171 -8.22 1.43 -14.64
CA ARG A 171 -6.86 1.79 -14.21
C ARG A 171 -6.27 0.67 -13.34
N THR A 172 -4.95 0.46 -13.44
CA THR A 172 -4.25 -0.40 -12.47
C THR A 172 -4.40 0.18 -11.06
N LEU A 173 -4.29 -0.64 -10.00
CA LEU A 173 -4.34 -0.14 -8.61
C LEU A 173 -3.37 1.03 -8.37
N LEU A 174 -2.15 0.93 -8.91
CA LEU A 174 -1.18 2.02 -8.82
C LEU A 174 -1.63 3.27 -9.59
N GLY A 175 -2.21 3.08 -10.77
CA GLY A 175 -2.80 4.17 -11.54
C GLY A 175 -3.96 4.85 -10.81
N HIS A 176 -4.77 4.07 -10.09
CA HIS A 176 -5.84 4.59 -9.25
C HIS A 176 -5.27 5.45 -8.11
N PHE A 177 -4.34 4.90 -7.30
CA PHE A 177 -3.69 5.67 -6.25
C PHE A 177 -3.07 6.97 -6.76
N ARG A 178 -2.41 6.94 -7.92
CA ARG A 178 -1.82 8.14 -8.53
C ARG A 178 -2.87 9.17 -8.93
N HIS A 179 -4.05 8.74 -9.36
CA HIS A 179 -5.13 9.66 -9.68
C HIS A 179 -5.66 10.34 -8.43
N GLU A 180 -6.03 9.57 -7.41
CA GLU A 180 -6.61 10.11 -6.18
C GLU A 180 -5.61 10.98 -5.41
N LEU A 181 -4.34 10.55 -5.32
CA LEU A 181 -3.28 11.37 -4.74
C LEU A 181 -3.01 12.62 -5.59
N GLY A 182 -3.24 12.56 -6.89
CA GLY A 182 -3.13 13.71 -7.78
C GLY A 182 -4.08 14.83 -7.36
N HIS A 183 -5.36 14.51 -7.15
CA HIS A 183 -6.37 15.47 -6.69
C HIS A 183 -6.07 16.03 -5.29
N TYR A 184 -5.39 15.27 -4.44
CA TYR A 184 -5.03 15.74 -3.11
C TYR A 184 -3.89 16.76 -3.12
N TYR A 185 -2.84 16.53 -3.93
CA TYR A 185 -1.66 17.40 -3.95
C TYR A 185 -1.77 18.60 -4.89
N TRP A 186 -2.74 18.61 -5.82
CA TRP A 186 -2.93 19.65 -6.85
C TRP A 186 -4.40 19.92 -7.13
#